data_AF-A0A0Q7SZR2-F1
#
_entry.id   AF-A0A0Q7SZR2-F1
#
_cell.length_a   1.000
_cell.length_b   1.000
_cell.length_c   1.000
_cell.angle_alpha   90.00
_cell.angle_beta   90.00
_cell.angle_gamma   90.00
#
_symmetry.space_group_name_H-M   'P 1'
#
loop_
_entity.id
_entity.type
_entity.pdbx_description
1 polymer ?
#
loop_
_entity_poly.entity_id
_entity_poly.type
_entity_poly.pdbx_seq_one_letter_code
_entity_poly.pdbx_strand_id
1 'polypeptide(L)' 'MNNNKNNIAVGRYRVSPMSHARDDGAFHAVVSIQSGEGMASVDRIMQFTPSFHSPQAALRYAKAEGLAWARRH' A
#
# COMPACT_ATOMS: atom_id res chain seq x y z
N MET A 1 3.26 -16.17 6.40
CA MET A 1 2.89 -14.81 5.92
C MET A 1 3.98 -14.27 5.01
N ASN A 2 3.75 -14.22 3.69
CA ASN A 2 4.75 -13.73 2.74
C ASN A 2 4.53 -12.24 2.49
N ASN A 3 5.14 -11.42 3.37
CA ASN A 3 5.11 -9.97 3.30
C ASN A 3 6.23 -9.48 2.36
N ASN A 4 6.04 -9.58 1.03
CA ASN A 4 6.92 -8.94 0.06
C ASN A 4 6.74 -7.41 0.11
N LYS A 5 7.26 -6.78 1.17
CA LYS A 5 7.28 -5.34 1.40
C LYS A 5 8.32 -4.69 0.47
N ASN A 6 7.99 -4.60 -0.81
CA ASN A 6 8.76 -3.82 -1.77
C ASN A 6 8.46 -2.33 -1.53
N ASN A 7 9.10 -1.77 -0.51
CA ASN A 7 8.93 -0.36 -0.15
C ASN A 7 9.52 0.52 -1.26
N ILE A 8 8.74 1.48 -1.74
CA ILE A 8 9.07 2.39 -2.83
C ILE A 8 9.21 3.79 -2.25
N ALA A 9 10.37 4.41 -2.41
CA ALA A 9 10.58 5.80 -2.03
C ALA A 9 10.05 6.75 -3.12
N VAL A 10 9.33 7.79 -2.71
CA VAL A 10 8.73 8.83 -3.55
C VAL A 10 8.88 10.17 -2.83
N GLY A 11 9.93 10.92 -3.14
CA GLY A 11 10.27 12.13 -2.39
C GLY A 11 10.47 11.81 -0.90
N ARG A 12 9.75 12.54 -0.03
CA ARG A 12 9.73 12.30 1.43
C ARG A 12 8.89 11.08 1.86
N TYR A 13 8.15 10.47 0.94
CA TYR A 13 7.23 9.39 1.27
C TYR A 13 7.85 8.01 0.99
N ARG A 14 7.67 7.08 1.92
CA ARG A 14 7.92 5.65 1.75
C ARG A 14 6.59 4.92 1.60
N VAL A 15 6.36 4.38 0.41
CA VAL A 15 5.14 3.67 0.02
C VAL A 15 5.36 2.16 0.13
N SER A 16 4.57 1.48 0.95
CA SER A 16 4.68 0.04 1.23
C SER A 16 3.37 -0.66 0.82
N PRO A 17 3.27 -1.13 -0.43
CA PRO A 17 2.08 -1.84 -0.92
C PRO A 17 2.02 -3.26 -0.37
N MET A 18 0.82 -3.71 -0.05
CA MET A 18 0.53 -5.01 0.56
C MET A 18 -0.77 -5.59 -0.03
N SER A 19 -0.87 -6.91 -0.02
CA SER A 19 -2.09 -7.65 -0.35
C SER A 19 -2.49 -8.50 0.84
N HIS A 20 -3.73 -8.40 1.30
CA HIS A 20 -4.24 -9.16 2.43
C HIS A 20 -5.29 -10.15 1.94
N ALA A 21 -5.15 -11.44 2.29
CA ALA A 21 -6.17 -12.44 2.02
C ALA A 21 -7.39 -12.23 2.93
N ARG A 22 -8.57 -12.58 2.43
CA ARG A 22 -9.83 -12.63 3.17
C ARG A 22 -10.34 -14.05 3.33
N ASP A 23 -11.26 -14.19 4.26
CA ASP A 23 -11.95 -15.45 4.57
C ASP A 23 -12.79 -15.98 3.40
N ASP A 24 -13.19 -15.12 2.46
CA ASP A 24 -13.93 -15.47 1.25
C ASP A 24 -13.02 -15.92 0.08
N GLY A 25 -11.70 -16.01 0.31
CA GLY A 25 -10.71 -16.36 -0.71
C GLY A 25 -10.32 -15.19 -1.63
N ALA A 26 -10.89 -14.00 -1.44
CA ALA A 26 -10.47 -12.80 -2.14
C ALA A 26 -9.28 -12.12 -1.45
N PHE A 27 -8.73 -11.11 -2.09
CA PHE A 27 -7.62 -10.31 -1.60
C PHE A 27 -8.00 -8.83 -1.61
N HIS A 28 -7.61 -8.10 -0.57
CA HIS A 28 -7.66 -6.63 -0.56
C HIS A 28 -6.30 -6.02 -0.77
N ALA A 29 -6.32 -4.89 -1.47
CA ALA A 29 -5.19 -4.00 -1.60
C ALA A 29 -5.09 -3.10 -0.36
N VAL A 30 -3.89 -3.02 0.21
CA VAL A 30 -3.57 -2.12 1.32
C VAL A 30 -2.25 -1.44 1.01
N VAL A 31 -2.10 -0.17 1.38
CA VAL A 31 -0.82 0.53 1.31
C VAL A 31 -0.56 1.29 2.60
N SER A 32 0.67 1.18 3.12
CA SER A 32 1.17 2.06 4.18
C SER A 32 2.07 3.12 3.54
N ILE A 33 1.86 4.38 3.90
CA ILE A 33 2.65 5.51 3.42
C ILE A 33 3.21 6.26 4.61
N GLN A 34 4.53 6.34 4.66
CA GLN A 34 5.27 6.97 5.74
C GLN A 34 5.94 8.22 5.21
N SER A 35 5.68 9.37 5.81
CA SER A 35 6.21 10.67 5.37
C SER A 35 7.59 11.03 5.91
N GLY A 36 8.22 10.08 6.61
CA GLY A 36 9.45 10.15 7.41
C GLY A 36 10.27 11.43 7.31
N GLU A 37 10.17 12.26 8.36
CA GLU A 37 11.27 12.94 9.08
C GLU A 37 10.68 14.03 9.99
N GLY A 38 11.18 14.09 11.24
CA GLY A 38 10.79 15.08 12.25
C GLY A 38 9.52 14.74 13.05
N MET A 39 9.18 15.61 14.01
CA MET A 39 8.06 15.45 14.96
C MET A 39 6.66 15.42 14.29
N ALA A 40 6.56 15.75 13.00
CA ALA A 40 5.33 15.71 12.21
C ALA A 40 5.29 14.53 11.21
N SER A 41 6.05 13.46 11.47
CA SER A 41 5.97 12.24 10.65
C SER A 41 4.60 11.58 10.79
N VAL A 42 3.79 11.66 9.73
CA VAL A 42 2.51 10.95 9.63
C VAL A 42 2.72 9.61 8.90
N ASP A 43 2.19 8.54 9.48
CA ASP A 43 1.92 7.27 8.81
C ASP A 43 0.46 7.26 8.37
N ARG A 44 0.21 6.85 7.13
CA ARG A 44 -1.14 6.66 6.59
C ARG A 44 -1.27 5.24 6.09
N ILE A 45 -2.28 4.54 6.58
CA ILE A 45 -2.71 3.26 6.03
C ILE A 45 -3.96 3.50 5.18
N MET A 46 -3.93 3.08 3.92
CA MET A 46 -5.07 3.10 3.03
C MET A 46 -5.44 1.67 2.66
N GLN A 47 -6.65 1.27 3.05
CA GLN A 47 -7.27 0.01 2.65
C GLN A 47 -8.30 0.29 1.56
N PHE A 48 -8.19 -0.40 0.44
CA PHE A 48 -9.06 -0.17 -0.70
C PHE A 48 -10.24 -1.16 -0.70
N THR A 49 -11.42 -0.65 -1.09
CA THR A 49 -12.66 -1.42 -1.16
C THR A 49 -12.67 -2.55 -2.20
N PRO A 50 -12.07 -2.41 -3.41
CA PRO A 50 -12.06 -3.49 -4.40
C PRO A 50 -11.47 -4.78 -3.84
N SER A 51 -12.15 -5.89 -4.13
CA SER A 51 -11.66 -7.25 -3.89
C SER A 51 -11.03 -7.80 -5.17
N PHE A 52 -9.98 -8.59 -5.01
CA PHE A 52 -9.23 -9.18 -6.11
C PHE A 52 -9.20 -10.70 -5.95
N HIS A 53 -9.33 -11.44 -7.04
CA HIS A 53 -9.16 -12.90 -7.03
C HIS A 53 -7.68 -13.34 -7.04
N SER A 54 -6.75 -12.40 -7.05
CA SER A 54 -5.30 -12.67 -7.08
C SER A 54 -4.55 -11.72 -6.15
N PRO A 55 -3.61 -12.23 -5.32
CA PRO A 55 -2.78 -11.39 -4.46
C PRO A 55 -1.91 -10.44 -5.27
N GLN A 56 -1.44 -10.88 -6.45
CA GLN A 56 -0.65 -10.03 -7.35
C GLN A 56 -1.48 -8.88 -7.93
N ALA A 57 -2.76 -9.11 -8.23
CA ALA A 57 -3.66 -8.05 -8.70
C ALA A 57 -3.89 -7.00 -7.61
N ALA A 58 -4.16 -7.43 -6.37
CA ALA A 58 -4.27 -6.54 -5.21
C ALA A 58 -2.97 -5.74 -4.97
N LEU A 59 -1.80 -6.39 -5.07
CA LEU A 59 -0.51 -5.74 -4.86
C LEU A 59 -0.22 -4.69 -5.95
N ARG A 60 -0.51 -5.00 -7.22
CA ARG A 60 -0.37 -4.04 -8.33
C ARG A 60 -1.28 -2.83 -8.12
N TYR A 61 -2.51 -3.06 -7.69
CA TYR A 61 -3.46 -1.99 -7.39
C TYR A 61 -2.96 -1.10 -6.24
N ALA A 62 -2.59 -1.71 -5.10
CA ALA A 62 -2.03 -0.99 -3.95
C ALA A 62 -0.81 -0.14 -4.32
N LYS A 63 0.07 -0.68 -5.18
CA LYS A 63 1.26 0.02 -5.67
C LYS A 63 0.89 1.23 -6.53
N ALA A 64 -0.04 1.07 -7.48
CA ALA A 64 -0.46 2.14 -8.37
C ALA A 64 -1.09 3.30 -7.58
N GLU A 65 -2.04 2.99 -6.71
CA GLU A 65 -2.75 3.99 -5.90
C GLU A 65 -1.83 4.67 -4.89
N GLY A 66 -0.99 3.91 -4.19
CA GLY A 66 -0.04 4.47 -3.23
C GLY A 66 0.96 5.43 -3.87
N LEU A 67 1.44 5.08 -5.07
CA LEU A 67 2.36 5.91 -5.83
C LEU A 67 1.67 7.15 -6.41
N ALA A 68 0.41 7.04 -6.85
CA ALA A 68 -0.38 8.18 -7.29
C ALA A 68 -0.63 9.17 -6.15
N TRP A 69 -0.94 8.67 -4.95
CA TRP A 69 -1.10 9.50 -3.75
C TRP A 69 0.19 10.23 -3.40
N ALA A 70 1.32 9.51 -3.32
CA ALA A 70 2.61 10.06 -2.91
C ALA A 70 3.22 11.05 -3.91
N ARG A 71 2.77 11.05 -5.17
CA ARG A 71 3.17 12.05 -6.18
C ARG A 71 2.31 13.31 -6.14
N ARG A 72 1.11 13.24 -5.56
CA ARG A 72 0.15 14.35 -5.48
C ARG A 72 0.34 15.20 -4.21
N HIS A 73 0.97 14.63 -3.19
CA HIS A 73 1.28 15.27 -1.91
C HIS A 73 2.79 15.53 -1.83
#